data_AF-A0A965G1Q0-F1
#
_entry.id   AF-A0A965G1Q0-F1
#
_cell.length_a   1.000
_cell.length_b   1.000
_cell.length_c   1.000
_cell.angle_alpha   90.00
_cell.angle_beta   90.00
_cell.angle_gamma   90.00
#
_symmetry.space_group_name_H-M   'P 1'
#
loop_
_entity.id
_entity.type
_entity.pdbx_description
1 polymer ?
#
loop_
_entity_poly.entity_id
_entity_poly.type
_entity_poly.pdbx_seq_one_letter_code
_entity_poly.pdbx_strand_id
1 'polypeptide(L)'
;LPVKEQWMYHALADTMLANSLLRSLPEVDASKIGVMGVSWGGVITSTVIGLDERFAFGIPTYGCGHLFDAENHWGVALHDNEGYKQVWDGMNYADRVKMPVLWFSWPQDAHFPLGCQAENYRKAPGPHMVTLISKMGHSHPAGWNPPDSYAFAKSVVETGRPWGSSTSATTKDGHAIATFASTKPLDRAILISTTDKGFTGTRKWVETPAMAASGGGGTTASAPLPTGTTAWYINAYSDKLTLSSDYQEIK
;
A
#
# COMPACT_ATOMS: atom_id res chain seq x y z
N LEU A 1 -4.51 -0.77 -29.85
CA LEU A 1 -5.12 -2.12 -30.01
C LEU A 1 -6.52 -2.10 -29.41
N PRO A 2 -7.51 -2.80 -29.98
CA PRO A 2 -8.77 -3.09 -29.30
C PRO A 2 -8.55 -3.62 -27.88
N VAL A 3 -9.43 -3.30 -26.94
CA VAL A 3 -9.28 -3.65 -25.50
C VAL A 3 -8.95 -5.13 -25.29
N LYS A 4 -9.64 -6.03 -26.01
CA LYS A 4 -9.47 -7.49 -25.91
C LYS A 4 -8.16 -8.03 -26.52
N GLU A 5 -7.35 -7.18 -27.14
CA GLU A 5 -6.04 -7.53 -27.70
C GLU A 5 -4.90 -6.93 -26.85
N GLN A 6 -5.22 -6.32 -25.71
CA GLN A 6 -4.23 -5.71 -24.82
C GLN A 6 -3.86 -6.67 -23.69
N TRP A 7 -2.56 -6.72 -23.35
CA TRP A 7 -2.07 -7.60 -22.28
C TRP A 7 -2.80 -7.39 -20.95
N MET A 8 -3.08 -6.14 -20.55
CA MET A 8 -3.74 -5.84 -19.29
C MET A 8 -5.16 -6.44 -19.20
N TYR A 9 -5.89 -6.51 -20.33
CA TYR A 9 -7.18 -7.18 -20.38
C TYR A 9 -7.06 -8.65 -19.97
N HIS A 10 -6.12 -9.37 -20.58
CA HIS A 10 -5.89 -10.78 -20.30
C HIS A 10 -5.35 -10.99 -18.87
N ALA A 11 -4.42 -10.15 -18.41
CA ALA A 11 -3.88 -10.25 -17.07
C ALA A 11 -4.98 -10.12 -15.98
N LEU A 12 -5.91 -9.18 -16.15
CA LEU A 12 -7.04 -9.02 -15.24
C LEU A 12 -8.03 -10.18 -15.34
N ALA A 13 -8.44 -10.53 -16.57
CA ALA A 13 -9.38 -11.62 -16.81
C ALA A 13 -8.86 -12.96 -16.27
N ASP A 14 -7.60 -13.29 -16.54
CA ASP A 14 -6.97 -14.53 -16.10
C ASP A 14 -6.80 -14.57 -14.57
N THR A 15 -6.57 -13.43 -13.92
CA THR A 15 -6.55 -13.35 -12.45
C THR A 15 -7.93 -13.68 -11.84
N MET A 16 -9.02 -13.17 -12.45
CA MET A 16 -10.39 -13.47 -12.03
C MET A 16 -10.80 -14.92 -12.33
N LEU A 17 -10.30 -15.48 -13.44
CA LEU A 17 -10.49 -16.89 -13.78
C LEU A 17 -9.72 -17.81 -12.84
N ALA A 18 -8.48 -17.45 -12.48
CA ALA A 18 -7.70 -18.18 -11.48
C ALA A 18 -8.41 -18.19 -10.11
N ASN A 19 -8.99 -17.06 -9.68
CA ASN A 19 -9.83 -17.02 -8.49
C ASN A 19 -11.02 -17.98 -8.62
N SER A 20 -11.71 -17.98 -9.76
CA SER A 20 -12.85 -18.89 -10.01
C SER A 20 -12.44 -20.36 -9.98
N LEU A 21 -11.27 -20.70 -10.53
CA LEU A 21 -10.70 -22.04 -10.46
C LEU A 21 -10.41 -22.45 -9.01
N LEU A 22 -9.69 -21.62 -8.24
CA LEU A 22 -9.39 -21.88 -6.84
C LEU A 22 -10.66 -22.12 -6.02
N ARG A 23 -11.71 -21.31 -6.23
CA ARG A 23 -13.01 -21.46 -5.54
C ARG A 23 -13.74 -22.77 -5.88
N SER A 24 -13.40 -23.42 -6.99
CA SER A 24 -14.02 -24.68 -7.41
C SER A 24 -13.37 -25.93 -6.81
N LEU A 25 -12.17 -25.79 -6.22
CA LEU A 25 -11.42 -26.89 -5.63
C LEU A 25 -11.95 -27.21 -4.22
N PRO A 26 -12.33 -28.47 -3.91
CA PRO A 26 -12.89 -28.82 -2.60
C PRO A 26 -11.90 -28.65 -1.45
N GLU A 27 -10.60 -28.60 -1.72
CA GLU A 27 -9.53 -28.37 -0.74
C GLU A 27 -9.34 -26.89 -0.39
N VAL A 28 -9.98 -25.97 -1.13
CA VAL A 28 -9.82 -24.52 -0.95
C VAL A 28 -11.09 -23.94 -0.31
N ASP A 29 -10.91 -23.25 0.81
CA ASP A 29 -11.98 -22.44 1.38
C ASP A 29 -12.20 -21.20 0.49
N ALA A 30 -13.27 -21.25 -0.32
CA ALA A 30 -13.63 -20.18 -1.24
C ALA A 30 -13.88 -18.83 -0.53
N SER A 31 -14.11 -18.79 0.78
CA SER A 31 -14.26 -17.53 1.53
C SER A 31 -12.93 -16.89 1.94
N LYS A 32 -11.79 -17.56 1.74
CA LYS A 32 -10.47 -17.18 2.29
C LYS A 32 -9.37 -17.00 1.25
N ILE A 33 -9.74 -16.77 -0.01
CA ILE A 33 -8.79 -16.56 -1.11
C ILE A 33 -8.40 -15.08 -1.17
N GLY A 34 -7.12 -14.75 -1.01
CA GLY A 34 -6.59 -13.41 -1.27
C GLY A 34 -5.75 -13.34 -2.54
N VAL A 35 -5.37 -12.13 -2.94
CA VAL A 35 -4.49 -11.88 -4.09
C VAL A 35 -3.33 -10.98 -3.69
N MET A 36 -2.13 -11.31 -4.18
CA MET A 36 -0.92 -10.52 -4.04
C MET A 36 -0.21 -10.46 -5.38
N GLY A 37 0.42 -9.32 -5.67
CA GLY A 37 1.25 -9.19 -6.86
C GLY A 37 2.34 -8.15 -6.68
N VAL A 38 3.49 -8.41 -7.30
CA VAL A 38 4.70 -7.60 -7.18
C VAL A 38 4.93 -6.78 -8.45
N SER A 39 5.27 -5.50 -8.30
CA SER A 39 5.56 -4.59 -9.43
C SER A 39 4.34 -4.44 -10.34
N TRP A 40 4.42 -4.80 -11.63
CA TRP A 40 3.23 -4.87 -12.51
C TRP A 40 2.17 -5.84 -12.01
N GLY A 41 2.54 -6.90 -11.29
CA GLY A 41 1.59 -7.73 -10.55
C GLY A 41 0.86 -6.93 -9.47
N GLY A 42 1.50 -5.91 -8.87
CA GLY A 42 0.87 -4.98 -7.93
C GLY A 42 -0.10 -4.02 -8.62
N VAL A 43 0.19 -3.59 -9.85
CA VAL A 43 -0.75 -2.81 -10.68
C VAL A 43 -1.98 -3.66 -11.04
N ILE A 44 -1.77 -4.91 -11.44
CA ILE A 44 -2.85 -5.88 -11.66
C ILE A 44 -3.65 -6.08 -10.37
N THR A 45 -2.97 -6.27 -9.23
CA THR A 45 -3.63 -6.49 -7.94
C THR A 45 -4.47 -5.28 -7.51
N SER A 46 -3.91 -4.06 -7.55
CA SER A 46 -4.64 -2.84 -7.18
C SER A 46 -5.83 -2.53 -8.09
N THR A 47 -5.83 -3.07 -9.32
CA THR A 47 -6.93 -2.95 -10.28
C THR A 47 -7.98 -4.06 -10.07
N VAL A 48 -7.56 -5.33 -10.02
CA VAL A 48 -8.46 -6.49 -10.02
C VAL A 48 -9.29 -6.58 -8.73
N ILE A 49 -8.77 -6.10 -7.60
CA ILE A 49 -9.53 -6.06 -6.34
C ILE A 49 -10.73 -5.09 -6.39
N GLY A 50 -10.75 -4.16 -7.34
CA GLY A 50 -11.92 -3.32 -7.64
C GLY A 50 -12.88 -3.95 -8.67
N LEU A 51 -12.47 -5.02 -9.34
CA LEU A 51 -13.24 -5.72 -10.38
C LEU A 51 -13.82 -7.05 -9.88
N ASP A 52 -13.17 -7.72 -8.93
CA ASP A 52 -13.59 -8.99 -8.36
C ASP A 52 -13.70 -8.89 -6.84
N GLU A 53 -14.93 -8.67 -6.35
CA GLU A 53 -15.21 -8.54 -4.92
C GLU A 53 -15.12 -9.85 -4.14
N ARG A 54 -14.86 -10.98 -4.82
CA ARG A 54 -14.81 -12.31 -4.19
C ARG A 54 -13.49 -12.58 -3.45
N PHE A 55 -12.48 -11.73 -3.60
CA PHE A 55 -11.23 -11.83 -2.83
C PHE A 55 -11.46 -11.44 -1.37
N ALA A 56 -10.93 -12.24 -0.45
CA ALA A 56 -10.94 -11.97 0.99
C ALA A 56 -10.02 -10.80 1.37
N PHE A 57 -8.92 -10.60 0.63
CA PHE A 57 -7.99 -9.48 0.79
C PHE A 57 -7.11 -9.26 -0.46
N GLY A 58 -6.50 -8.08 -0.55
CA GLY A 58 -5.50 -7.73 -1.56
C GLY A 58 -4.17 -7.28 -0.97
N ILE A 59 -3.06 -7.57 -1.66
CA ILE A 59 -1.71 -7.11 -1.31
C ILE A 59 -1.00 -6.60 -2.58
N PRO A 60 -1.34 -5.39 -3.06
CA PRO A 60 -0.56 -4.73 -4.10
C PRO A 60 0.82 -4.34 -3.55
N THR A 61 1.87 -5.01 -4.06
CA THR A 61 3.27 -4.72 -3.68
C THR A 61 3.91 -3.80 -4.71
N TYR A 62 4.29 -2.61 -4.26
CA TYR A 62 4.74 -1.44 -5.02
C TYR A 62 3.63 -0.83 -5.93
N GLY A 63 3.04 -1.65 -6.80
CA GLY A 63 2.12 -1.21 -7.85
C GLY A 63 0.83 -0.57 -7.35
N CYS A 64 0.40 0.49 -8.04
CA CYS A 64 -0.77 1.32 -7.75
C CYS A 64 -1.28 2.00 -9.04
N GLY A 65 -2.39 2.73 -8.96
CA GLY A 65 -2.86 3.67 -10.01
C GLY A 65 -2.13 5.03 -9.96
N HIS A 66 -2.64 6.03 -10.71
CA HIS A 66 -1.99 7.35 -10.87
C HIS A 66 -0.58 7.26 -11.47
N LEU A 67 -0.38 6.34 -12.42
CA LEU A 67 0.92 6.22 -13.11
C LEU A 67 1.03 7.16 -14.31
N PHE A 68 -0.09 7.69 -14.84
CA PHE A 68 -0.08 8.63 -15.96
C PHE A 68 0.36 10.05 -15.58
N ASP A 69 0.29 10.38 -14.30
CA ASP A 69 0.69 11.67 -13.72
C ASP A 69 1.81 11.51 -12.66
N ALA A 70 2.40 10.32 -12.57
CA ALA A 70 3.57 10.08 -11.73
C ALA A 70 4.76 10.95 -12.17
N GLU A 71 5.50 11.51 -11.21
CA GLU A 71 6.68 12.35 -11.46
C GLU A 71 7.93 11.56 -11.95
N ASN A 72 7.74 10.47 -12.70
CA ASN A 72 8.82 9.60 -13.18
C ASN A 72 8.58 9.15 -14.65
N HIS A 73 9.28 8.09 -15.07
CA HIS A 73 9.18 7.56 -16.44
C HIS A 73 7.78 7.06 -16.81
N TRP A 74 6.94 6.67 -15.85
CA TRP A 74 5.55 6.30 -16.13
C TRP A 74 4.72 7.51 -16.54
N GLY A 75 4.84 8.62 -15.82
CA GLY A 75 4.16 9.85 -16.20
C GLY A 75 4.52 10.23 -17.63
N VAL A 76 5.82 10.23 -17.98
CA VAL A 76 6.25 10.51 -19.36
C VAL A 76 5.64 9.55 -20.38
N ALA A 77 5.59 8.25 -20.09
CA ALA A 77 5.11 7.24 -21.04
C ALA A 77 3.58 7.18 -21.16
N LEU A 78 2.86 7.53 -20.10
CA LEU A 78 1.42 7.31 -19.98
C LEU A 78 0.62 8.63 -19.98
N HIS A 79 1.29 9.79 -19.89
CA HIS A 79 0.64 11.11 -19.83
C HIS A 79 -0.32 11.35 -20.99
N ASP A 80 0.02 10.98 -22.21
CA ASP A 80 -0.84 11.19 -23.39
C ASP A 80 -1.64 9.93 -23.77
N ASN A 81 -1.59 8.88 -22.94
CA ASN A 81 -2.28 7.62 -23.21
C ASN A 81 -3.69 7.62 -22.61
N GLU A 82 -4.64 8.25 -23.31
CA GLU A 82 -6.05 8.30 -22.90
C GLU A 82 -6.69 6.92 -22.69
N GLY A 83 -6.30 5.93 -23.49
CA GLY A 83 -6.77 4.55 -23.32
C GLY A 83 -6.34 3.95 -21.98
N TYR A 84 -5.09 4.19 -21.56
CA TYR A 84 -4.62 3.79 -20.23
C TYR A 84 -5.40 4.51 -19.13
N LYS A 85 -5.49 5.84 -19.19
CA LYS A 85 -6.18 6.64 -18.17
C LYS A 85 -7.62 6.20 -17.95
N GLN A 86 -8.34 5.90 -19.03
CA GLN A 86 -9.77 5.59 -18.97
C GLN A 86 -10.07 4.13 -18.64
N VAL A 87 -9.16 3.20 -18.96
CA VAL A 87 -9.45 1.76 -18.89
C VAL A 87 -8.53 1.01 -17.93
N TRP A 88 -7.24 1.36 -17.89
CA TRP A 88 -6.23 0.53 -17.22
C TRP A 88 -5.65 1.14 -15.95
N ASP A 89 -5.88 2.43 -15.70
CA ASP A 89 -5.54 3.00 -14.41
C ASP A 89 -6.42 2.37 -13.31
N GLY A 90 -5.78 1.80 -12.29
CA GLY A 90 -6.44 1.17 -11.15
C GLY A 90 -7.35 2.13 -10.38
N MET A 91 -7.13 3.45 -10.47
CA MET A 91 -7.96 4.47 -9.86
C MET A 91 -9.40 4.50 -10.38
N ASN A 92 -9.65 3.95 -11.57
CA ASN A 92 -11.01 3.83 -12.12
C ASN A 92 -11.88 2.83 -11.36
N TYR A 93 -11.27 1.96 -10.55
CA TYR A 93 -11.95 0.88 -9.84
C TYR A 93 -11.72 0.93 -8.33
N ALA A 94 -10.88 1.85 -7.85
CA ALA A 94 -10.52 1.96 -6.44
C ALA A 94 -11.73 2.18 -5.52
N ASP A 95 -12.76 2.89 -5.97
CA ASP A 95 -14.01 3.13 -5.22
C ASP A 95 -14.85 1.87 -4.97
N ARG A 96 -14.52 0.75 -5.65
CA ARG A 96 -15.18 -0.55 -5.50
C ARG A 96 -14.46 -1.47 -4.52
N VAL A 97 -13.26 -1.09 -4.06
CA VAL A 97 -12.40 -1.91 -3.20
C VAL A 97 -12.91 -1.87 -1.76
N LYS A 98 -13.66 -2.90 -1.35
CA LYS A 98 -14.32 -2.96 -0.02
C LYS A 98 -13.66 -3.93 0.96
N MET A 99 -12.90 -4.90 0.46
CA MET A 99 -12.18 -5.88 1.26
C MET A 99 -10.94 -5.26 1.93
N PRO A 100 -10.36 -5.91 2.96
CA PRO A 100 -9.07 -5.52 3.51
C PRO A 100 -7.93 -5.48 2.47
N VAL A 101 -7.12 -4.42 2.48
CA VAL A 101 -5.94 -4.29 1.60
C VAL A 101 -4.68 -3.93 2.39
N LEU A 102 -3.58 -4.64 2.13
CA LEU A 102 -2.25 -4.21 2.55
C LEU A 102 -1.54 -3.50 1.39
N TRP A 103 -1.30 -2.20 1.56
CA TRP A 103 -0.46 -1.43 0.64
C TRP A 103 1.00 -1.57 1.06
N PHE A 104 1.74 -2.35 0.28
CA PHE A 104 3.08 -2.80 0.66
C PHE A 104 4.14 -2.19 -0.26
N SER A 105 5.05 -1.39 0.27
CA SER A 105 6.07 -0.73 -0.54
C SER A 105 7.27 -0.28 0.29
N TRP A 106 8.04 0.66 -0.27
CA TRP A 106 9.19 1.28 0.35
C TRP A 106 9.41 2.69 -0.24
N PRO A 107 10.05 3.60 0.50
CA PRO A 107 10.05 5.02 0.15
C PRO A 107 10.89 5.40 -1.07
N GLN A 108 11.84 4.55 -1.47
CA GLN A 108 12.79 4.82 -2.55
C GLN A 108 12.54 3.95 -3.79
N ASP A 109 11.32 3.43 -3.95
CA ASP A 109 10.94 2.69 -5.14
C ASP A 109 11.12 3.55 -6.40
N ALA A 110 11.92 3.07 -7.35
CA ALA A 110 12.24 3.78 -8.58
C ALA A 110 11.11 3.76 -9.63
N HIS A 111 10.05 2.98 -9.40
CA HIS A 111 8.96 2.78 -10.33
C HIS A 111 7.63 3.29 -9.77
N PHE A 112 7.36 3.12 -8.48
CA PHE A 112 6.04 3.38 -7.91
C PHE A 112 6.10 4.46 -6.81
N PRO A 113 5.74 5.72 -7.11
CA PRO A 113 5.78 6.78 -6.12
C PRO A 113 4.83 6.53 -4.93
N LEU A 114 5.26 6.90 -3.72
CA LEU A 114 4.41 6.78 -2.52
C LEU A 114 3.17 7.67 -2.59
N GLY A 115 3.26 8.81 -3.27
CA GLY A 115 2.11 9.70 -3.51
C GLY A 115 0.98 9.00 -4.27
N CYS A 116 1.31 8.35 -5.39
CA CYS A 116 0.36 7.57 -6.20
C CYS A 116 -0.27 6.43 -5.39
N GLN A 117 0.54 5.69 -4.62
CA GLN A 117 0.03 4.65 -3.72
C GLN A 117 -0.93 5.24 -2.67
N ALA A 118 -0.60 6.40 -2.11
CA ALA A 118 -1.41 7.06 -1.11
C ALA A 118 -2.75 7.57 -1.63
N GLU A 119 -2.78 8.11 -2.85
CA GLU A 119 -4.04 8.48 -3.50
C GLU A 119 -4.91 7.24 -3.75
N ASN A 120 -4.29 6.13 -4.15
CA ASN A 120 -5.03 4.90 -4.41
C ASN A 120 -5.69 4.33 -3.16
N TYR A 121 -4.98 4.23 -2.03
CA TYR A 121 -5.58 3.68 -0.82
C TYR A 121 -6.57 4.65 -0.16
N ARG A 122 -6.40 5.96 -0.30
CA ARG A 122 -7.38 6.95 0.21
C ARG A 122 -8.69 6.91 -0.57
N LYS A 123 -8.67 6.52 -1.84
CA LYS A 123 -9.88 6.36 -2.67
C LYS A 123 -10.62 5.05 -2.38
N ALA A 124 -9.92 4.02 -1.89
CA ALA A 124 -10.52 2.74 -1.55
C ALA A 124 -11.36 2.85 -0.26
N PRO A 125 -12.66 2.49 -0.27
CA PRO A 125 -13.51 2.58 0.93
C PRO A 125 -13.30 1.44 1.94
N GLY A 126 -12.65 0.34 1.53
CA GLY A 126 -12.36 -0.81 2.39
C GLY A 126 -11.28 -0.51 3.44
N PRO A 127 -11.16 -1.36 4.47
CA PRO A 127 -10.09 -1.23 5.46
C PRO A 127 -8.71 -1.36 4.79
N HIS A 128 -7.80 -0.44 5.09
CA HIS A 128 -6.42 -0.55 4.62
C HIS A 128 -5.41 -0.61 5.76
N MET A 129 -4.31 -1.31 5.49
CA MET A 129 -3.08 -1.30 6.26
C MET A 129 -1.96 -0.86 5.32
N VAL A 130 -1.02 -0.06 5.81
CA VAL A 130 0.15 0.38 5.05
C VAL A 130 1.39 -0.22 5.70
N THR A 131 2.31 -0.71 4.87
CA THR A 131 3.64 -1.14 5.30
C THR A 131 4.68 -0.62 4.32
N LEU A 132 5.57 0.24 4.81
CA LEU A 132 6.67 0.85 4.08
C LEU A 132 8.01 0.42 4.70
N ILE A 133 8.70 -0.53 4.07
CA ILE A 133 9.96 -1.07 4.58
C ILE A 133 11.15 -0.27 4.04
N SER A 134 11.87 0.43 4.90
CA SER A 134 13.11 1.10 4.51
C SER A 134 14.11 0.12 3.87
N LYS A 135 14.71 0.52 2.74
CA LYS A 135 15.72 -0.28 2.00
C LYS A 135 15.24 -1.66 1.52
N MET A 136 13.93 -1.85 1.36
CA MET A 136 13.36 -3.09 0.84
C MET A 136 13.91 -3.46 -0.54
N GLY A 137 14.05 -2.48 -1.44
CA GLY A 137 14.44 -2.68 -2.83
C GLY A 137 13.28 -3.15 -3.72
N HIS A 138 13.54 -3.28 -5.02
CA HIS A 138 12.52 -3.62 -6.01
C HIS A 138 12.77 -5.02 -6.62
N SER A 139 12.24 -6.07 -5.99
CA SER A 139 12.33 -7.43 -6.51
C SER A 139 11.22 -8.34 -5.96
N HIS A 140 11.09 -9.54 -6.54
CA HIS A 140 10.20 -10.59 -6.01
C HIS A 140 10.60 -11.01 -4.59
N PRO A 141 11.88 -11.37 -4.30
CA PRO A 141 12.34 -11.62 -2.93
C PRO A 141 12.07 -10.48 -1.96
N ALA A 142 12.34 -9.24 -2.36
CA ALA A 142 12.03 -8.08 -1.53
C ALA A 142 10.53 -7.98 -1.22
N GLY A 143 9.67 -8.34 -2.19
CA GLY A 143 8.22 -8.30 -2.05
C GLY A 143 7.59 -9.46 -1.27
N TRP A 144 8.22 -10.64 -1.19
CA TRP A 144 7.64 -11.81 -0.51
C TRP A 144 8.45 -12.33 0.67
N ASN A 145 9.70 -11.90 0.90
CA ASN A 145 10.49 -12.40 2.03
C ASN A 145 10.10 -11.74 3.37
N PRO A 146 9.74 -10.43 3.41
CA PRO A 146 9.31 -9.83 4.66
C PRO A 146 8.06 -10.52 5.22
N PRO A 147 7.97 -10.65 6.55
CA PRO A 147 6.87 -11.37 7.18
C PRO A 147 5.52 -10.62 7.14
N ASP A 148 5.54 -9.34 6.77
CA ASP A 148 4.42 -8.40 6.87
C ASP A 148 3.20 -8.84 6.05
N SER A 149 3.40 -9.24 4.79
CA SER A 149 2.33 -9.69 3.90
C SER A 149 1.67 -10.97 4.40
N TYR A 150 2.46 -11.91 4.92
CA TYR A 150 1.96 -13.14 5.53
C TYR A 150 1.22 -12.89 6.84
N ALA A 151 1.72 -11.99 7.70
CA ALA A 151 1.07 -11.64 8.95
C ALA A 151 -0.27 -10.94 8.72
N PHE A 152 -0.34 -10.07 7.71
CA PHE A 152 -1.59 -9.47 7.25
C PHE A 152 -2.56 -10.52 6.72
N ALA A 153 -2.13 -11.35 5.77
CA ALA A 153 -2.96 -12.40 5.18
C ALA A 153 -3.53 -13.34 6.24
N LYS A 154 -2.68 -13.81 7.16
CA LYS A 154 -3.09 -14.65 8.29
C LYS A 154 -4.16 -13.97 9.15
N SER A 155 -3.98 -12.69 9.50
CA SER A 155 -4.97 -11.95 10.28
C SER A 155 -6.32 -11.87 9.58
N VAL A 156 -6.35 -11.57 8.28
CA VAL A 156 -7.61 -11.48 7.54
C VAL A 156 -8.28 -12.85 7.40
N VAL A 157 -7.52 -13.90 7.11
CA VAL A 157 -8.03 -15.28 7.00
C VAL A 157 -8.60 -15.80 8.32
N GLU A 158 -8.02 -15.41 9.45
CA GLU A 158 -8.44 -15.84 10.78
C GLU A 158 -9.58 -14.99 11.37
N THR A 159 -9.60 -13.68 11.10
CA THR A 159 -10.46 -12.72 11.82
C THR A 159 -11.31 -11.82 10.93
N GLY A 160 -11.11 -11.87 9.61
CA GLY A 160 -11.76 -10.98 8.64
C GLY A 160 -11.22 -9.55 8.64
N ARG A 161 -10.16 -9.23 9.41
CA ARG A 161 -9.62 -7.87 9.56
C ARG A 161 -8.09 -7.82 9.52
N PRO A 162 -7.48 -6.71 9.06
CA PRO A 162 -6.07 -6.44 9.27
C PRO A 162 -5.72 -6.49 10.76
N TRP A 163 -4.48 -6.86 11.10
CA TRP A 163 -4.02 -6.85 12.49
C TRP A 163 -3.73 -5.44 12.99
N GLY A 164 -3.58 -4.47 12.10
CA GLY A 164 -3.39 -3.07 12.45
C GLY A 164 -3.84 -2.09 11.37
N SER A 165 -3.96 -0.83 11.75
CA SER A 165 -4.29 0.30 10.86
C SER A 165 -3.78 1.63 11.46
N SER A 166 -3.55 2.61 10.59
CA SER A 166 -3.33 4.00 11.00
C SER A 166 -4.67 4.72 11.06
N THR A 167 -5.12 5.09 12.25
CA THR A 167 -6.42 5.77 12.43
C THR A 167 -6.31 7.28 12.26
N SER A 168 -5.10 7.83 12.43
CA SER A 168 -4.80 9.22 12.07
C SER A 168 -3.30 9.40 11.81
N ALA A 169 -2.98 10.35 10.95
CA ALA A 169 -1.63 10.87 10.72
C ALA A 169 -1.75 12.37 10.43
N THR A 170 -1.12 13.20 11.25
CA THR A 170 -1.26 14.67 11.15
C THR A 170 0.00 15.38 11.60
N THR A 171 0.18 16.60 11.09
CA THR A 171 1.23 17.51 11.54
C THR A 171 0.62 18.53 12.48
N LYS A 172 1.17 18.67 13.69
CA LYS A 172 0.72 19.64 14.68
C LYS A 172 1.89 20.20 15.46
N ASP A 173 1.96 21.52 15.61
CA ASP A 173 2.96 22.22 16.43
C ASP A 173 4.41 21.75 16.15
N GLY A 174 4.75 21.59 14.86
CA GLY A 174 6.07 21.12 14.42
C GLY A 174 6.36 19.63 14.66
N HIS A 175 5.34 18.83 14.98
CA HIS A 175 5.48 17.38 15.21
C HIS A 175 4.67 16.57 14.20
N ALA A 176 5.22 15.43 13.81
CA ALA A 176 4.50 14.35 13.15
C ALA A 176 3.83 13.51 14.23
N ILE A 177 2.52 13.32 14.12
CA ILE A 177 1.72 12.54 15.08
C ILE A 177 0.91 11.50 14.30
N ALA A 178 1.07 10.23 14.67
CA ALA A 178 0.29 9.13 14.11
C ALA A 178 -0.34 8.29 15.23
N THR A 179 -1.60 7.88 15.03
CA THR A 179 -2.29 6.95 15.93
C THR A 179 -2.51 5.62 15.22
N PHE A 180 -2.24 4.53 15.93
CA PHE A 180 -2.34 3.18 15.45
C PHE A 180 -3.34 2.38 16.28
N ALA A 181 -4.24 1.67 15.60
CA ALA A 181 -4.98 0.56 16.18
C ALA A 181 -4.24 -0.73 15.81
N SER A 182 -3.93 -1.58 16.79
CA SER A 182 -3.20 -2.83 16.57
C SER A 182 -3.65 -3.92 17.55
N THR A 183 -3.83 -5.14 17.05
CA THR A 183 -4.05 -6.34 17.87
C THR A 183 -2.73 -6.94 18.39
N LYS A 184 -1.60 -6.39 17.94
CA LYS A 184 -0.24 -6.78 18.36
C LYS A 184 0.41 -5.64 19.16
N PRO A 185 1.20 -5.94 20.20
CA PRO A 185 1.90 -4.89 20.95
C PRO A 185 2.91 -4.17 20.05
N LEU A 186 2.88 -2.84 20.06
CA LEU A 186 3.84 -2.00 19.33
C LEU A 186 4.95 -1.58 20.29
N ASP A 187 6.19 -1.95 19.99
CA ASP A 187 7.36 -1.82 20.88
C ASP A 187 8.30 -0.66 20.51
N ARG A 188 8.24 -0.20 19.25
CA ARG A 188 9.12 0.83 18.71
C ARG A 188 8.42 1.66 17.66
N ALA A 189 8.74 2.95 17.58
CA ALA A 189 8.32 3.81 16.50
C ALA A 189 9.48 4.63 15.92
N ILE A 190 9.46 4.84 14.61
CA ILE A 190 10.44 5.62 13.86
C ILE A 190 9.70 6.58 12.93
N LEU A 191 10.08 7.86 12.97
CA LEU A 191 9.71 8.83 11.96
C LEU A 191 10.62 8.66 10.74
N ILE A 192 10.02 8.52 9.57
CA ILE A 192 10.70 8.54 8.28
C ILE A 192 10.27 9.84 7.59
N SER A 193 11.22 10.72 7.32
CA SER A 193 10.94 12.05 6.77
C SER A 193 11.95 12.45 5.70
N THR A 194 11.58 13.40 4.86
CA THR A 194 12.46 13.98 3.84
C THR A 194 12.24 15.48 3.72
N THR A 195 13.28 16.20 3.31
CA THR A 195 13.22 17.62 2.91
C THR A 195 13.24 17.78 1.39
N ASP A 196 13.43 16.68 0.65
CA ASP A 196 13.55 16.69 -0.80
C ASP A 196 12.16 16.80 -1.46
N LYS A 197 12.11 17.30 -2.69
CA LYS A 197 10.89 17.47 -3.50
C LYS A 197 10.93 16.59 -4.75
N GLY A 198 9.80 16.48 -5.45
CA GLY A 198 9.66 15.71 -6.68
C GLY A 198 9.50 14.20 -6.42
N PHE A 199 9.89 13.35 -7.37
CA PHE A 199 9.65 11.91 -7.29
C PHE A 199 10.16 11.25 -6.00
N THR A 200 9.26 10.63 -5.25
CA THR A 200 9.56 10.01 -3.93
C THR A 200 10.71 9.01 -3.99
N GLY A 201 10.81 8.26 -5.09
CA GLY A 201 11.87 7.26 -5.32
C GLY A 201 13.29 7.81 -5.31
N THR A 202 13.44 9.10 -5.64
CA THR A 202 14.74 9.80 -5.64
C THR A 202 15.01 10.61 -4.38
N ARG A 203 14.01 10.79 -3.50
CA ARG A 203 14.17 11.56 -2.26
C ARG A 203 15.09 10.81 -1.29
N LYS A 204 15.91 11.56 -0.56
CA LYS A 204 16.66 11.05 0.59
C LYS A 204 15.76 11.05 1.82
N TRP A 205 15.52 9.86 2.36
CA TRP A 205 14.71 9.67 3.56
C TRP A 205 15.61 9.49 4.79
N VAL A 206 15.22 10.14 5.88
CA VAL A 206 15.94 10.12 7.16
C VAL A 206 15.05 9.46 8.20
N GLU A 207 15.66 8.56 8.99
CA GLU A 207 15.01 7.88 10.11
C GLU A 207 15.40 8.56 11.43
N THR A 208 14.42 8.95 12.23
CA THR A 208 14.62 9.46 13.59
C THR A 208 13.69 8.76 14.56
N PRO A 209 14.08 8.54 15.84
CA PRO A 209 13.21 7.92 16.82
C PRO A 209 11.88 8.70 16.98
N ALA A 210 10.78 7.97 17.13
CA ALA A 210 9.50 8.53 17.55
C ALA A 210 9.12 7.96 18.92
N MET A 211 8.62 8.81 19.81
CA MET A 211 8.08 8.37 21.08
C MET A 211 6.73 7.70 20.83
N ALA A 212 6.46 6.56 21.46
CA ALA A 212 5.18 5.87 21.35
C ALA A 212 4.58 5.65 22.73
N ALA A 213 3.28 5.93 22.87
CA ALA A 213 2.51 5.67 24.09
C ALA A 213 1.21 4.95 23.75
N SER A 214 0.98 3.82 24.42
CA SER A 214 -0.24 3.01 24.26
C SER A 214 -1.29 3.38 25.31
N GLY A 215 -2.55 3.48 24.89
CA GLY A 215 -3.69 3.76 25.77
C GLY A 215 -5.02 3.25 25.19
N GLY A 216 -6.14 3.61 25.82
CA GLY A 216 -7.47 3.14 25.43
C GLY A 216 -7.92 3.51 23.99
N GLY A 217 -7.23 4.45 23.34
CA GLY A 217 -7.46 4.85 21.95
C GLY A 217 -6.47 4.26 20.92
N GLY A 218 -5.60 3.33 21.33
CA GLY A 218 -4.52 2.79 20.50
C GLY A 218 -3.14 3.31 20.92
N THR A 219 -2.16 3.14 20.04
CA THR A 219 -0.79 3.63 20.24
C THR A 219 -0.59 4.93 19.49
N THR A 220 -0.27 6.02 20.20
CA THR A 220 0.10 7.30 19.57
C THR A 220 1.60 7.41 19.51
N ALA A 221 2.13 7.59 18.30
CA ALA A 221 3.52 7.87 18.03
C ALA A 221 3.72 9.34 17.65
N SER A 222 4.76 9.98 18.17
CA SER A 222 5.08 11.37 17.89
C SER A 222 6.58 11.62 17.79
N ALA A 223 6.99 12.48 16.87
CA ALA A 223 8.37 12.95 16.72
C ALA A 223 8.39 14.42 16.22
N PRO A 224 9.37 15.23 16.65
CA PRO A 224 9.62 16.53 16.05
C PRO A 224 9.93 16.37 14.56
N LEU A 225 9.32 17.19 13.71
CA LEU A 225 9.63 17.23 12.29
C LEU A 225 10.90 18.05 12.06
N PRO A 226 11.87 17.53 11.28
CA PRO A 226 12.97 18.36 10.79
C PRO A 226 12.48 19.62 10.07
N THR A 227 13.17 20.74 10.26
CA THR A 227 12.86 21.98 9.55
C THR A 227 12.91 21.75 8.04
N GLY A 228 11.85 22.16 7.33
CA GLY A 228 11.75 21.99 5.88
C GLY A 228 11.31 20.61 5.42
N THR A 229 10.79 19.75 6.32
CA THR A 229 10.16 18.48 5.90
C THR A 229 9.07 18.74 4.86
N THR A 230 9.14 18.00 3.75
CA THR A 230 8.20 18.03 2.64
C THR A 230 7.28 16.82 2.64
N ALA A 231 7.72 15.70 3.22
CA ALA A 231 6.90 14.51 3.39
C ALA A 231 7.40 13.62 4.53
N TRP A 232 6.49 12.85 5.12
CA TRP A 232 6.80 11.93 6.20
C TRP A 232 5.78 10.80 6.35
N TYR A 233 6.17 9.78 7.09
CA TYR A 233 5.30 8.76 7.70
C TYR A 233 5.99 8.21 8.95
N ILE A 234 5.24 7.56 9.83
CA ILE A 234 5.79 6.87 11.00
C ILE A 234 5.64 5.37 10.83
N ASN A 235 6.72 4.61 11.02
CA ASN A 235 6.66 3.17 11.20
C ASN A 235 6.57 2.84 12.68
N ALA A 236 5.55 2.08 13.07
CA ALA A 236 5.44 1.40 14.34
C ALA A 236 5.75 -0.09 14.15
N TYR A 237 6.48 -0.69 15.10
CA TYR A 237 6.96 -2.07 14.99
C TYR A 237 6.35 -2.97 16.05
N SER A 238 6.09 -4.21 15.66
CA SER A 238 5.78 -5.32 16.56
C SER A 238 6.73 -6.46 16.22
N ASP A 239 7.78 -6.64 17.01
CA ASP A 239 8.91 -7.53 16.67
C ASP A 239 9.44 -7.22 15.24
N LYS A 240 9.29 -8.13 14.28
CA LYS A 240 9.74 -7.96 12.90
C LYS A 240 8.70 -7.34 11.97
N LEU A 241 7.48 -7.11 12.45
CA LEU A 241 6.38 -6.56 11.66
C LEU A 241 6.42 -5.04 11.68
N THR A 242 6.07 -4.44 10.55
CA THR A 242 6.03 -3.00 10.32
C THR A 242 4.59 -2.57 10.01
N LEU A 243 4.07 -1.67 10.82
CA LEU A 243 2.82 -0.94 10.58
C LEU A 243 3.16 0.52 10.30
N SER A 244 2.87 1.00 9.11
CA SER A 244 3.13 2.38 8.72
C SER A 244 1.89 3.24 8.90
N SER A 245 2.10 4.51 9.26
CA SER A 245 1.06 5.51 9.15
C SER A 245 0.74 5.77 7.67
N ASP A 246 -0.41 6.38 7.41
CA ASP A 246 -0.65 6.94 6.09
C ASP A 246 0.45 7.97 5.74
N TYR A 247 0.94 7.91 4.51
CA TYR A 247 1.89 8.85 3.94
C TYR A 247 1.37 10.29 4.01
N GLN A 248 2.20 11.24 4.43
CA GLN A 248 1.86 12.66 4.51
C GLN A 248 2.81 13.47 3.62
N GLU A 249 2.24 14.39 2.84
CA GLU A 249 2.99 15.47 2.20
C GLU A 249 2.64 16.81 2.87
N ILE A 250 3.66 17.62 3.11
CA ILE A 250 3.53 18.97 3.67
C ILE A 250 3.67 19.94 2.49
N LYS A 251 2.59 20.66 2.21
CA LYS A 251 2.52 21.68 1.16
C LYS A 251 3.11 23.00 1.64
#